data_AF-A0A9D5JQQ5-F1
#
_entry.id   AF-A0A9D5JQQ5-F1
#
_cell.length_a   1.000
_cell.length_b   1.000
_cell.length_c   1.000
_cell.angle_alpha   90.00
_cell.angle_beta   90.00
_cell.angle_gamma   90.00
#
_symmetry.space_group_name_H-M   'P 1'
#
loop_
_entity.id
_entity.type
_entity.pdbx_description
1 polymer ?
#
loop_
_entity_poly.entity_id
_entity_poly.type
_entity_poly.pdbx_seq_one_letter_code
_entity_poly.pdbx_strand_id
1 'polypeptide(L)' 'MRETMEKVKRYNVGDMVPFTGAYLCIPCGYVQVFEQGEAFVPCDACQAGTSLGPEGFQDHEEDFWERMQ' A
#
# COMPACT_ATOMS: atom_id res chain seq x y z
N MET A 1 -7.29 -30.68 -0.55
CA MET A 1 -6.96 -29.64 0.43
C MET A 1 -5.94 -28.74 -0.25
N ARG A 2 -6.27 -27.50 -0.59
CA ARG A 2 -5.30 -26.55 -1.16
C ARG A 2 -5.36 -25.27 -0.34
N GLU A 3 -4.37 -25.17 0.53
CA GLU A 3 -3.72 -23.98 1.07
C GLU A 3 -4.58 -22.71 1.15
N THR A 4 -5.04 -22.39 2.37
CA THR A 4 -5.40 -21.03 2.75
C THR A 4 -4.16 -20.16 2.60
N MET A 5 -3.97 -19.58 1.42
CA MET A 5 -2.99 -18.54 1.14
C MET A 5 -3.27 -17.41 2.16
N GLU A 6 -2.37 -17.21 3.12
CA GLU A 6 -2.49 -16.09 4.06
C GLU A 6 -2.57 -14.82 3.23
N LYS A 7 -3.73 -14.15 3.23
CA LYS A 7 -3.90 -12.90 2.50
C LYS A 7 -2.93 -11.90 3.11
N VAL A 8 -1.90 -11.51 2.36
CA VAL A 8 -1.02 -10.43 2.79
C VAL A 8 -1.87 -9.19 2.98
N LYS A 9 -1.81 -8.60 4.17
CA LYS A 9 -2.61 -7.43 4.50
C LYS A 9 -2.04 -6.23 3.75
N ARG A 10 -2.88 -5.62 2.92
CA ARG A 10 -2.59 -4.39 2.21
C ARG A 10 -3.32 -3.21 2.85
N TYR A 11 -2.86 -2.01 2.53
CA TYR A 11 -3.39 -0.76 3.03
C TYR A 11 -3.59 0.24 1.89
N ASN A 12 -4.51 1.18 2.09
CA ASN A 12 -4.81 2.25 1.16
C ASN A 12 -4.33 3.60 1.68
N VAL A 13 -4.38 4.62 0.82
CA VAL A 13 -4.18 6.02 1.23
C VAL A 13 -5.22 6.39 2.29
N GLY A 14 -4.79 7.08 3.34
CA GLY A 14 -5.63 7.50 4.46
C GLY A 14 -5.75 6.47 5.58
N ASP A 15 -5.42 5.19 5.34
CA ASP A 15 -5.35 4.21 6.42
C ASP A 15 -4.25 4.57 7.41
N MET A 16 -4.48 4.26 8.68
CA MET A 16 -3.48 4.49 9.73
C MET A 16 -2.41 3.39 9.68
N VAL A 17 -1.15 3.81 9.69
CA VAL A 17 0.02 2.93 9.68
C VAL A 17 0.07 2.16 11.00
N PRO A 18 -0.07 0.82 10.99
CA PRO A 18 -0.14 0.05 12.23
C PRO A 18 1.22 -0.14 12.89
N PHE A 19 2.30 -0.14 12.12
CA PHE A 19 3.67 -0.37 12.59
C PHE A 19 4.67 0.44 11.77
N THR A 20 5.66 1.05 12.43
CA THR A 20 6.77 1.70 11.74
C THR A 20 7.54 0.68 10.89
N GLY A 21 7.84 1.03 9.65
CA GLY A 21 8.61 0.16 8.77
C GLY A 21 8.55 0.55 7.30
N ALA A 22 9.19 -0.27 6.47
CA ALA A 22 9.18 -0.13 5.03
C ALA A 22 7.93 -0.80 4.43
N TYR A 23 7.26 -0.10 3.53
CA TYR A 23 6.09 -0.56 2.79
C TYR A 23 6.37 -0.50 1.30
N LEU A 24 5.97 -1.54 0.60
CA LEU A 24 6.08 -1.71 -0.84
C LEU A 24 4.78 -1.26 -1.50
N CYS A 25 4.89 -0.39 -2.51
CA CYS A 25 3.81 -0.09 -3.43
C CYS A 25 3.71 -1.23 -4.44
N ILE A 26 2.67 -2.06 -4.33
CA ILE A 26 2.47 -3.22 -5.21
C ILE A 26 2.48 -2.87 -6.72
N PRO A 27 1.85 -1.77 -7.17
CA PRO A 27 1.83 -1.42 -8.59
C PRO A 27 3.20 -1.18 -9.23
N CYS A 28 4.15 -0.57 -8.51
CA CYS A 28 5.41 -0.12 -9.11
C CYS A 28 6.68 -0.65 -8.43
N GLY A 29 6.55 -1.31 -7.28
CA GLY A 29 7.68 -1.81 -6.50
C GLY A 29 8.45 -0.74 -5.73
N TYR A 30 7.97 0.50 -5.69
CA TYR A 30 8.60 1.56 -4.89
C TYR A 30 8.43 1.27 -3.40
N VAL A 31 9.49 1.54 -2.63
CA VAL A 31 9.51 1.30 -1.18
C VAL A 31 9.57 2.63 -0.45
N GLN A 32 8.68 2.81 0.52
CA GLN A 32 8.61 4.00 1.36
C GLN A 32 8.54 3.60 2.83
N VAL A 33 9.20 4.36 3.70
CA VAL A 33 9.14 4.15 5.15
C VAL A 33 8.03 5.01 5.73
N PHE A 34 7.24 4.41 6.61
CA PHE A 34 6.17 5.07 7.35
C PHE A 34 6.37 4.87 8.84
N GLU A 35 5.95 5.84 9.66
CA GLU A 35 5.90 5.72 11.12
C GLU A 35 4.52 5.28 11.61
N GLN A 36 4.50 4.54 12.72
CA GLN A 36 3.26 4.11 13.35
C GLN A 36 2.39 5.32 13.74
N GLY A 37 1.10 5.26 13.37
CA GLY A 37 0.15 6.32 13.67
C GLY A 37 0.13 7.46 12.65
N GLU A 38 0.94 7.40 11.61
CA GLU A 38 0.77 8.25 10.42
C GLU A 38 -0.36 7.72 9.53
N ALA A 39 -0.82 8.53 8.58
CA ALA A 39 -1.69 8.05 7.50
C ALA A 39 -0.84 7.66 6.29
N PHE A 40 -1.17 6.55 5.63
CA PHE A 40 -0.57 6.23 4.35
C PHE A 40 -0.90 7.33 3.33
N VAL A 41 0.09 7.70 2.53
CA VAL A 41 -0.05 8.69 1.45
C VAL A 41 0.00 8.01 0.08
N PRO A 42 -0.41 8.70 -1.00
CA PRO A 42 -0.22 8.18 -2.34
C PRO A 42 1.24 7.82 -2.62
N CYS A 43 1.47 6.87 -3.53
CA CYS A 43 2.83 6.50 -3.89
C CYS A 43 3.52 7.66 -4.64
N ASP A 44 4.65 8.14 -4.12
CA ASP A 44 5.41 9.23 -4.75
C ASP A 44 5.96 8.87 -6.14
N ALA A 45 6.14 7.58 -6.45
CA ALA A 45 6.72 7.14 -7.71
C ALA A 45 5.70 6.96 -8.84
N CYS A 46 4.57 6.29 -8.56
CA CYS A 46 3.56 5.99 -9.58
C CYS A 46 2.21 6.67 -9.35
N GLN A 47 2.06 7.44 -8.27
CA GLN A 47 0.83 8.14 -7.91
C GLN A 47 -0.38 7.24 -7.63
N ALA A 48 -0.15 5.95 -7.32
CA ALA A 48 -1.19 5.06 -6.79
C ALA A 48 -1.86 5.69 -5.57
N GLY A 49 -3.18 5.58 -5.49
CA GLY A 49 -4.03 6.31 -4.54
C GLY A 49 -4.45 7.70 -5.00
N THR A 50 -4.25 8.05 -6.28
CA THR A 50 -4.78 9.26 -6.92
C THR A 50 -5.34 8.93 -8.31
N SER A 51 -6.12 9.85 -8.88
CA SER A 51 -6.57 9.79 -10.29
C SER A 51 -5.46 9.69 -11.36
N LEU A 52 -4.20 9.94 -11.02
CA LEU A 52 -3.05 9.79 -11.95
C LEU A 52 -2.32 8.45 -11.75
N GLY A 53 -2.76 7.63 -10.80
CA GLY A 53 -2.17 6.34 -10.51
C GLY A 53 -2.44 5.28 -11.58
N PRO A 54 -1.83 4.09 -11.47
CA PRO A 54 -2.09 2.96 -12.36
C PRO A 54 -3.56 2.51 -12.28
N GLU A 55 -4.10 2.00 -13.39
CA GLU A 55 -5.47 1.47 -13.46
C GLU A 55 -5.71 0.39 -12.39
N GLY A 56 -6.84 0.49 -11.67
CA GLY A 56 -7.18 -0.37 -10.54
C GLY A 56 -6.58 0.07 -9.20
N PHE A 57 -5.73 1.10 -9.18
CA PHE A 57 -5.11 1.65 -7.97
C PHE A 57 -5.33 3.16 -7.85
N GLN A 58 -6.38 3.68 -8.47
CA GLN A 58 -6.75 5.10 -8.41
C GLN A 58 -7.75 5.32 -7.27
N ASP A 59 -7.75 6.51 -6.66
CA ASP A 59 -8.79 7.00 -5.74
C ASP A 59 -9.42 5.96 -4.78
N HIS A 60 -8.58 5.10 -4.19
CA HIS A 60 -8.92 4.02 -3.24
C HIS A 60 -9.62 2.77 -3.82
N GLU A 61 -9.48 2.48 -5.12
CA GLU A 61 -10.05 1.28 -5.76
C GLU A 61 -9.52 -0.03 -5.16
N GLU A 62 -8.19 -0.16 -5.01
CA GLU A 62 -7.55 -1.31 -4.39
C GLU A 62 -6.46 -0.89 -3.41
N ASP A 63 -6.28 -1.70 -2.36
CA ASP A 63 -5.21 -1.54 -1.37
C ASP A 63 -3.86 -1.96 -1.97
N PHE A 64 -2.84 -1.12 -1.82
CA PHE A 64 -1.58 -1.29 -2.54
C PHE A 64 -0.31 -1.12 -1.70
N TRP A 65 -0.40 -0.65 -0.47
CA TRP A 65 0.73 -0.65 0.45
C TRP A 65 0.84 -2.00 1.15
N GLU A 66 1.97 -2.66 1.01
CA GLU A 66 2.27 -3.93 1.66
C GLU A 66 3.49 -3.79 2.56
N ARG A 67 3.39 -4.14 3.84
CA ARG A 67 4.54 -4.07 4.75
C ARG A 67 5.59 -5.10 4.33
N MET A 68 6.84 -4.66 4.16
CA MET A 68 7.96 -5.57 4.04
C MET A 68 8.33 -6.07 5.44
N GLN A 69 8.15 -7.37 5.68
CA GLN A 69 8.41 -8.03 6.97
C GLN A 69 9.91 -8.07 7.28
#